data_AF-A0A3Q9NN23-F1
#
_entry.id   AF-A0A3Q9NN23-F1
#
_cell.length_a   1.000
_cell.length_b   1.000
_cell.length_c   1.000
_cell.angle_alpha   90.00
_cell.angle_beta   90.00
_cell.angle_gamma   90.00
#
_symmetry.space_group_name_H-M   'P 1'
#
loop_
_entity.id
_entity.type
_entity.pdbx_description
1 polymer ?
#
loop_
_entity_poly.entity_id
_entity_poly.type
_entity_poly.pdbx_seq_one_letter_code
_entity_poly.pdbx_strand_id
1 'polypeptide(L)'
;MTSDTLKTPEDTLTLKRPGNTDRTLRAWDAADELLLEQAFIRVPESAGKKVLVVDDQFGALTLGLRRFDPVSLADSATLSEALIQNGRANGADNVAAPKSWLAPPQGPFDVIVMRIPRQLDYLCWLLRWSNDVLVPDGVLIAGGMIKHLPDRSVEVFNDLVRTKQVCPARKKARVVVCQRGDHGLEGWQGQWKGYPLDGGHSVNALPAVFARERLDIGTRLLLPEVRRVAATLASGARVLDLACGNGVLGLEALGAQPALNMVFSDVSSQAIVSAKRNVETTASAADAHFCHGDGVPEDTGKFDLILLNPPFHEGGVVGDHIALRLFRQAARHLENSGQLLMVGNRHLGYHRSLKRYFPVVTQLQADPKFVVFSARLQPLGAGRS
;
A
#
# COMPACT_ATOMS: atom_id res chain seq x y z
N MET A 1 -19.06 4.35 -3.32
CA MET A 1 -18.32 5.56 -3.72
C MET A 1 -19.05 6.75 -3.16
N THR A 2 -18.35 7.62 -2.44
CA THR A 2 -18.88 8.88 -1.92
C THR A 2 -18.29 10.04 -2.71
N SER A 3 -19.02 11.14 -2.82
CA SER A 3 -18.58 12.38 -3.47
C SER A 3 -18.84 13.52 -2.50
N ASP A 4 -17.87 14.38 -2.28
CA ASP A 4 -18.01 15.55 -1.42
C ASP A 4 -17.12 16.70 -1.92
N THR A 5 -17.39 17.90 -1.43
CA THR A 5 -16.76 19.14 -1.87
C THR A 5 -15.76 19.64 -0.82
N LEU A 6 -14.50 19.87 -1.22
CA LEU A 6 -13.46 20.48 -0.42
C LEU A 6 -13.28 21.94 -0.85
N LYS A 7 -13.41 22.88 0.10
CA LYS A 7 -13.02 24.27 -0.14
C LYS A 7 -11.52 24.41 0.08
N THR A 8 -10.79 24.79 -0.95
CA THR A 8 -9.37 25.14 -0.88
C THR A 8 -9.23 26.66 -0.73
N PRO A 9 -8.02 27.19 -0.46
CA PRO A 9 -7.80 28.65 -0.42
C PRO A 9 -8.12 29.39 -1.72
N GLU A 10 -8.12 28.71 -2.87
CA GLU A 10 -8.37 29.33 -4.18
C GLU A 10 -9.67 28.91 -4.84
N ASP A 11 -10.06 27.65 -4.66
CA ASP A 11 -11.13 27.04 -5.45
C ASP A 11 -11.86 25.97 -4.64
N THR A 12 -12.80 25.30 -5.28
CA THR A 12 -13.63 24.26 -4.70
C THR A 12 -13.42 22.97 -5.48
N LEU A 13 -12.94 21.92 -4.81
CA LEU A 13 -12.71 20.61 -5.40
C LEU A 13 -13.86 19.66 -5.11
N THR A 14 -14.42 19.05 -6.15
CA THR A 14 -15.33 17.91 -6.04
C THR A 14 -14.51 16.62 -6.05
N LEU A 15 -14.44 15.92 -4.91
CA LEU A 15 -13.60 14.74 -4.75
C LEU A 15 -14.44 13.50 -4.45
N LYS A 16 -14.11 12.40 -5.12
CA LYS A 16 -14.74 11.08 -4.99
C LYS A 16 -13.81 10.12 -4.26
N ARG A 17 -14.39 9.31 -3.37
CA ARG A 17 -13.73 8.20 -2.69
C ARG A 17 -14.30 6.86 -3.18
N PRO A 18 -13.50 6.03 -3.87
CA PRO A 18 -13.88 4.66 -4.20
C PRO A 18 -14.17 3.80 -2.95
N GLY A 19 -14.96 2.74 -3.09
CA GLY A 19 -15.28 1.82 -1.99
C GLY A 19 -16.62 2.07 -1.32
N ASN A 20 -16.66 1.99 0.02
CA ASN A 20 -17.86 2.00 0.87
C ASN A 20 -18.85 3.15 0.51
N THR A 21 -20.15 2.90 0.69
CA THR A 21 -21.23 3.89 0.50
C THR A 21 -21.53 4.70 1.76
N ASP A 22 -20.84 4.44 2.87
CA ASP A 22 -20.93 5.24 4.09
C ASP A 22 -20.55 6.71 3.81
N ARG A 23 -21.55 7.59 3.85
CA ARG A 23 -21.45 9.01 3.55
C ARG A 23 -20.59 9.79 4.55
N THR A 24 -20.25 9.19 5.70
CA THR A 24 -19.31 9.79 6.66
C THR A 24 -17.85 9.72 6.18
N LEU A 25 -17.54 8.81 5.24
CA LEU A 25 -16.23 8.66 4.65
C LEU A 25 -16.10 9.55 3.42
N ARG A 26 -15.12 10.45 3.45
CA ARG A 26 -14.84 11.43 2.40
C ARG A 26 -13.48 11.15 1.76
N ALA A 27 -13.26 11.71 0.58
CA ALA A 27 -11.97 11.66 -0.12
C ALA A 27 -10.90 12.58 0.50
N TRP A 28 -11.28 13.32 1.55
CA TRP A 28 -10.43 14.25 2.27
C TRP A 28 -10.88 14.33 3.73
N ASP A 29 -9.99 14.80 4.60
CA ASP A 29 -10.30 15.11 5.98
C ASP A 29 -9.72 16.47 6.41
N ALA A 30 -9.94 16.84 7.67
CA ALA A 30 -9.51 18.15 8.16
C ALA A 30 -7.98 18.33 8.11
N ALA A 31 -7.18 17.27 8.00
CA ALA A 31 -5.75 17.43 7.81
C ALA A 31 -5.42 17.94 6.41
N ASP A 32 -6.15 17.52 5.37
CA ASP A 32 -5.98 18.05 4.01
C ASP A 32 -6.28 19.55 3.95
N GLU A 33 -7.41 19.98 4.55
CA GLU A 33 -7.77 21.40 4.66
C GLU A 33 -6.62 22.22 5.27
N LEU A 34 -6.10 21.77 6.41
CA LEU A 34 -5.03 22.49 7.12
C LEU A 34 -3.70 22.47 6.36
N LEU A 35 -3.38 21.35 5.70
CA LEU A 35 -2.17 21.24 4.89
C LEU A 35 -2.21 22.21 3.71
N LEU A 36 -3.34 22.29 3.00
CA LEU A 36 -3.55 23.25 1.93
C LEU A 36 -3.40 24.69 2.45
N GLU A 37 -4.11 25.06 3.51
CA GLU A 37 -3.99 26.40 4.10
C GLU A 37 -2.52 26.75 4.45
N GLN A 38 -1.79 25.84 5.09
CA GLN A 38 -0.40 26.10 5.48
C GLN A 38 0.55 26.14 4.28
N ALA A 39 0.28 25.36 3.22
CA ALA A 39 1.04 25.39 1.98
C ALA A 39 0.85 26.72 1.23
N PHE A 40 -0.38 27.22 1.10
CA PHE A 40 -0.66 28.51 0.46
C PHE A 40 -0.02 29.71 1.18
N ILE A 41 0.16 29.63 2.50
CA ILE A 41 0.86 30.66 3.27
C ILE A 41 2.38 30.65 3.00
N ARG A 42 2.96 29.48 2.70
CA ARG A 42 4.42 29.26 2.75
C ARG A 42 5.07 28.98 1.41
N VAL A 43 4.33 28.53 0.42
CA VAL A 43 4.81 28.43 -0.96
C VAL A 43 4.63 29.82 -1.56
N PRO A 44 5.72 30.61 -1.73
CA PRO A 44 5.60 31.96 -2.28
C PRO A 44 5.06 31.90 -3.71
N GLU A 45 4.38 32.97 -4.15
CA GLU A 45 3.86 33.09 -5.52
C GLU A 45 4.96 33.21 -6.59
N SER A 46 6.23 33.25 -6.20
CA SER A 46 7.34 33.33 -7.13
C SER A 46 7.45 32.07 -7.99
N ALA A 47 7.51 32.27 -9.31
CA ALA A 47 7.71 31.20 -10.27
C ALA A 47 8.97 30.37 -9.94
N GLY A 48 8.84 29.04 -10.00
CA GLY A 48 9.99 28.12 -10.00
C GLY A 48 10.26 27.34 -8.71
N LYS A 49 9.45 27.47 -7.65
CA LYS A 49 9.56 26.62 -6.45
C LYS A 49 9.09 25.19 -6.74
N LYS A 50 9.90 24.20 -6.38
CA LYS A 50 9.58 22.77 -6.56
C LYS A 50 8.80 22.26 -5.35
N VAL A 51 7.52 21.95 -5.56
CA VAL A 51 6.62 21.40 -4.54
C VAL A 51 6.52 19.88 -4.71
N LEU A 52 6.62 19.17 -3.59
CA LEU A 52 6.36 17.73 -3.51
C LEU A 52 5.16 17.47 -2.59
N VAL A 53 4.23 16.64 -3.04
CA VAL A 53 3.14 16.09 -2.23
C VAL A 53 3.43 14.63 -1.92
N VAL A 54 3.38 14.25 -0.65
CA VAL A 54 3.67 12.89 -0.17
C VAL A 54 2.46 12.26 0.49
N ASP A 55 2.10 11.06 0.02
CA ASP A 55 1.00 10.23 0.52
C ASP A 55 -0.37 10.93 0.54
N ASP A 56 -0.65 11.69 -0.52
CA ASP A 56 -2.04 12.03 -0.85
C ASP A 56 -2.84 10.73 -1.07
N GLN A 57 -4.07 10.70 -0.58
CA GLN A 57 -4.92 9.50 -0.62
C GLN A 57 -5.81 9.48 -1.85
N PHE A 58 -6.42 10.62 -2.19
CA PHE A 58 -7.43 10.72 -3.24
C PHE A 58 -7.28 11.97 -4.12
N GLY A 59 -6.15 12.68 -4.03
CA GLY A 59 -5.87 13.85 -4.85
C GLY A 59 -6.24 15.18 -4.21
N ALA A 60 -6.61 15.21 -2.93
CA ALA A 60 -7.02 16.45 -2.26
C ALA A 60 -5.87 17.47 -2.21
N LEU A 61 -4.66 17.00 -1.95
CA LEU A 61 -3.45 17.83 -1.85
C LEU A 61 -2.87 18.10 -3.23
N THR A 62 -2.71 17.06 -4.06
CA THR A 62 -2.14 17.20 -5.41
C THR A 62 -2.98 18.12 -6.28
N LEU A 63 -4.31 17.93 -6.33
CA LEU A 63 -5.20 18.79 -7.11
C LEU A 63 -5.37 20.17 -6.46
N GLY A 64 -5.40 20.23 -5.12
CA GLY A 64 -5.52 21.49 -4.38
C GLY A 64 -4.29 22.39 -4.50
N LEU A 65 -3.13 21.81 -4.81
CA LEU A 65 -1.87 22.53 -5.03
C LEU A 65 -1.48 22.63 -6.50
N ARG A 66 -2.39 22.31 -7.45
CA ARG A 66 -2.09 22.25 -8.90
C ARG A 66 -1.45 23.51 -9.47
N ARG A 67 -1.72 24.69 -8.91
CA ARG A 67 -1.10 25.97 -9.34
C ARG A 67 0.42 25.97 -9.20
N PHE A 68 0.94 25.14 -8.30
CA PHE A 68 2.37 25.00 -8.01
C PHE A 68 3.03 23.84 -8.76
N ASP A 69 2.31 23.19 -9.69
CA ASP A 69 2.77 22.03 -10.46
C ASP A 69 3.49 20.96 -9.59
N PRO A 70 2.80 20.41 -8.56
CA PRO A 70 3.46 19.57 -7.57
C PRO A 70 3.83 18.21 -8.15
N VAL A 71 5.03 17.75 -7.84
CA VAL A 71 5.37 16.33 -7.98
C VAL A 71 4.62 15.57 -6.90
N SER A 72 3.93 14.48 -7.25
CA SER A 72 3.27 13.62 -6.25
C SER A 72 4.04 12.33 -6.07
N LEU A 73 4.19 11.88 -4.83
CA LEU A 73 4.76 10.60 -4.44
C LEU A 73 3.79 9.90 -3.49
N ALA A 74 3.51 8.63 -3.73
CA ALA A 74 2.78 7.81 -2.78
C ALA A 74 3.30 6.38 -2.76
N ASP A 75 3.21 5.74 -1.61
CA ASP A 75 3.42 4.30 -1.54
C ASP A 75 2.27 3.52 -2.20
N SER A 76 1.04 4.06 -2.16
CA SER A 76 -0.17 3.40 -2.65
C SER A 76 -0.39 3.56 -4.16
N ALA A 77 -0.62 2.46 -4.88
CA ALA A 77 -1.01 2.45 -6.29
C ALA A 77 -2.38 3.09 -6.54
N THR A 78 -3.23 3.20 -5.50
CA THR A 78 -4.58 3.77 -5.64
C THR A 78 -4.58 5.25 -6.00
N LEU A 79 -3.49 5.98 -5.70
CA LEU A 79 -3.45 7.42 -5.94
C LEU A 79 -3.53 7.74 -7.43
N SER A 80 -2.94 6.92 -8.31
CA SER A 80 -2.96 7.17 -9.76
C SER A 80 -4.39 7.24 -10.30
N GLU A 81 -5.20 6.22 -10.03
CA GLU A 81 -6.60 6.19 -10.45
C GLU A 81 -7.42 7.29 -9.76
N ALA A 82 -7.15 7.58 -8.49
CA ALA A 82 -7.84 8.65 -7.78
C ALA A 82 -7.55 10.03 -8.40
N LEU A 83 -6.31 10.29 -8.81
CA LEU A 83 -5.92 11.53 -9.50
C LEU A 83 -6.57 11.64 -10.89
N ILE A 84 -6.63 10.55 -11.65
CA ILE A 84 -7.34 10.54 -12.94
C ILE A 84 -8.83 10.85 -12.74
N GLN A 85 -9.47 10.13 -11.80
CA GLN A 85 -10.89 10.27 -11.55
C GLN A 85 -11.26 11.67 -11.03
N ASN A 86 -10.55 12.13 -10.00
CA ASN A 86 -10.83 13.41 -9.36
C ASN A 86 -10.28 14.58 -10.17
N GLY A 87 -9.22 14.38 -10.96
CA GLY A 87 -8.76 15.37 -11.94
C GLY A 87 -9.85 15.72 -12.94
N ARG A 88 -10.42 14.71 -13.61
CA ARG A 88 -11.55 14.89 -14.55
C ARG A 88 -12.76 15.57 -13.90
N ALA A 89 -13.07 15.23 -12.66
CA ALA A 89 -14.18 15.86 -11.92
C ALA A 89 -13.95 17.36 -11.64
N ASN A 90 -12.71 17.85 -11.76
CA ASN A 90 -12.30 19.23 -11.50
C ASN A 90 -11.66 19.90 -12.73
N GLY A 91 -11.99 19.42 -13.93
CA GLY A 91 -11.53 20.00 -15.20
C GLY A 91 -10.01 19.85 -15.46
N ALA A 92 -9.35 18.89 -14.82
CA ALA A 92 -7.95 18.56 -15.03
C ALA A 92 -7.85 17.22 -15.78
N ASP A 93 -7.77 17.30 -17.11
CA ASP A 93 -7.73 16.11 -17.98
C ASP A 93 -6.35 15.44 -18.03
N ASN A 94 -5.29 16.18 -17.68
CA ASN A 94 -3.90 15.69 -17.74
C ASN A 94 -3.18 15.92 -16.40
N VAL A 95 -3.57 15.15 -15.38
CA VAL A 95 -2.86 15.12 -14.09
C VAL A 95 -1.67 14.19 -14.20
N ALA A 96 -0.47 14.68 -13.84
CA ALA A 96 0.74 13.87 -13.87
C ALA A 96 0.60 12.63 -12.97
N ALA A 97 1.05 11.47 -13.48
CA ALA A 97 1.04 10.24 -12.71
C ALA A 97 1.94 10.37 -11.46
N PRO A 98 1.50 9.89 -10.29
CA PRO A 98 2.29 9.95 -9.08
C PRO A 98 3.52 9.04 -9.21
N LYS A 99 4.63 9.48 -8.64
CA LYS A 99 5.82 8.65 -8.41
C LYS A 99 5.54 7.64 -7.30
N SER A 100 6.35 6.60 -7.24
CA SER A 100 6.32 5.58 -6.19
C SER A 100 7.74 5.25 -5.71
N TRP A 101 7.88 4.40 -4.69
CA TRP A 101 9.20 3.99 -4.19
C TRP A 101 9.96 3.07 -5.15
N LEU A 102 9.36 2.66 -6.27
CA LEU A 102 10.07 2.00 -7.38
C LEU A 102 10.94 2.97 -8.18
N ALA A 103 10.53 4.24 -8.25
CA ALA A 103 11.24 5.31 -8.94
C ALA A 103 10.95 6.64 -8.21
N PRO A 104 11.51 6.82 -6.98
CA PRO A 104 11.24 7.99 -6.18
C PRO A 104 11.78 9.25 -6.87
N PRO A 105 11.09 10.40 -6.75
CA PRO A 105 11.52 11.62 -7.39
C PRO A 105 12.85 12.09 -6.79
N GLN A 106 13.71 12.63 -7.64
CA GLN A 106 14.97 13.23 -7.22
C GLN A 106 14.74 14.69 -6.84
N GLY A 107 15.36 15.11 -5.74
CA GLY A 107 15.35 16.49 -5.28
C GLY A 107 16.30 17.41 -6.08
N PRO A 108 16.58 18.62 -5.55
CA PRO A 108 16.03 19.13 -4.31
C PRO A 108 14.63 19.76 -4.49
N PHE A 109 13.81 19.70 -3.46
CA PHE A 109 12.49 20.33 -3.34
C PHE A 109 12.55 21.51 -2.38
N ASP A 110 11.79 22.55 -2.68
CA ASP A 110 11.66 23.73 -1.81
C ASP A 110 10.63 23.49 -0.70
N VAL A 111 9.53 22.81 -1.04
CA VAL A 111 8.43 22.54 -0.12
C VAL A 111 7.96 21.10 -0.27
N ILE A 112 7.82 20.41 0.86
CA ILE A 112 7.18 19.09 0.94
C ILE A 112 5.89 19.24 1.75
N VAL A 113 4.77 18.81 1.19
CA VAL A 113 3.48 18.69 1.87
C VAL A 113 3.18 17.22 2.05
N MET A 114 3.10 16.75 3.29
CA MET A 114 3.08 15.33 3.62
C MET A 114 1.89 14.99 4.52
N ARG A 115 1.17 13.91 4.18
CA ARG A 115 0.30 13.25 5.14
C ARG A 115 1.12 12.36 6.08
N ILE A 116 0.97 12.56 7.39
CA ILE A 116 1.66 11.74 8.39
C ILE A 116 1.08 10.31 8.34
N PRO A 117 1.92 9.28 8.06
CA PRO A 117 1.45 7.91 8.03
C PRO A 117 1.15 7.40 9.44
N ARG A 118 0.38 6.32 9.53
CA ARG A 118 0.02 5.67 10.81
C ARG A 118 1.16 4.86 11.40
N GLN A 119 2.07 4.40 10.55
CA GLN A 119 3.19 3.54 10.91
C GLN A 119 4.37 4.42 11.31
N LEU A 120 4.86 4.25 12.54
CA LEU A 120 5.99 5.01 13.07
C LEU A 120 7.26 4.83 12.22
N ASP A 121 7.58 3.59 11.86
CA ASP A 121 8.73 3.27 11.01
C ASP A 121 8.67 3.96 9.64
N TYR A 122 7.47 4.03 9.04
CA TYR A 122 7.28 4.72 7.76
C TYR A 122 7.39 6.23 7.92
N LEU A 123 6.90 6.82 9.02
CA LEU A 123 7.15 8.22 9.34
C LEU A 123 8.66 8.51 9.47
N CYS A 124 9.41 7.66 10.19
CA CYS A 124 10.87 7.79 10.31
C CYS A 124 11.55 7.79 8.94
N TRP A 125 11.15 6.87 8.05
CA TRP A 125 11.63 6.80 6.66
C TRP A 125 11.34 8.07 5.90
N LEU A 126 10.09 8.54 5.94
CA LEU A 126 9.66 9.74 5.23
C LEU A 126 10.40 10.99 5.69
N LEU A 127 10.60 11.19 7.00
CA LEU A 127 11.32 12.36 7.51
C LEU A 127 12.80 12.33 7.13
N ARG A 128 13.46 11.17 7.24
CA ARG A 128 14.86 10.99 6.80
C ARG A 128 15.02 11.24 5.31
N TRP A 129 14.16 10.63 4.49
CA TRP A 129 14.17 10.85 3.05
C TRP A 129 13.88 12.31 2.69
N SER A 130 12.94 12.95 3.41
CA SER A 130 12.66 14.39 3.24
C SER A 130 13.89 15.24 3.50
N ASN A 131 14.73 14.89 4.48
CA ASN A 131 15.99 15.59 4.71
C ASN A 131 16.96 15.45 3.54
N ASP A 132 16.99 14.31 2.85
CA ASP A 132 17.87 14.10 1.69
C ASP A 132 17.42 14.91 0.46
N VAL A 133 16.11 15.10 0.30
CA VAL A 133 15.53 15.74 -0.90
C VAL A 133 15.09 17.18 -0.71
N LEU A 134 15.13 17.75 0.50
CA LEU A 134 14.86 19.18 0.73
C LEU A 134 16.10 20.04 0.45
N VAL A 135 15.91 21.22 -0.12
CA VAL A 135 16.93 22.29 -0.07
C VAL A 135 17.25 22.64 1.41
N PRO A 136 18.46 23.18 1.72
CA PRO A 136 18.85 23.49 3.11
C PRO A 136 17.83 24.34 3.90
N ASP A 137 17.21 25.32 3.25
CA ASP A 137 16.18 26.20 3.83
C ASP A 137 14.74 25.79 3.46
N GLY A 138 14.57 24.56 2.98
CA GLY A 138 13.29 24.03 2.53
C GLY A 138 12.32 23.79 3.67
N VAL A 139 11.03 23.75 3.34
CA VAL A 139 9.94 23.64 4.31
C VAL A 139 9.24 22.30 4.17
N LEU A 140 9.13 21.56 5.27
CA LEU A 140 8.26 20.40 5.40
C LEU A 140 6.98 20.81 6.14
N ILE A 141 5.83 20.53 5.54
CA ILE A 141 4.50 20.73 6.12
C ILE A 141 3.86 19.35 6.27
N ALA A 142 3.83 18.82 7.48
CA ALA A 142 3.35 17.47 7.76
C ALA A 142 2.05 17.52 8.57
N GLY A 143 1.03 16.79 8.14
CA GLY A 143 -0.30 16.86 8.76
C GLY A 143 -1.03 15.54 8.84
N GLY A 144 -1.89 15.40 9.84
CA GLY A 144 -2.74 14.22 9.98
C GLY A 144 -3.84 14.40 11.02
N MET A 145 -4.82 13.51 10.99
CA MET A 145 -5.84 13.41 12.03
C MET A 145 -5.20 12.88 13.31
N ILE A 146 -5.39 13.56 14.45
CA ILE A 146 -4.73 13.24 15.73
C ILE A 146 -4.91 11.77 16.14
N LYS A 147 -6.12 11.24 15.99
CA LYS A 147 -6.45 9.82 16.27
C LYS A 147 -5.72 8.80 15.39
N HIS A 148 -4.95 9.25 14.41
CA HIS A 148 -4.26 8.43 13.41
C HIS A 148 -2.75 8.69 13.40
N LEU A 149 -2.27 9.66 14.19
CA LEU A 149 -0.85 9.89 14.36
C LEU A 149 -0.24 8.76 15.20
N PRO A 150 0.97 8.28 14.87
CA PRO A 150 1.68 7.34 15.72
C PRO A 150 1.94 7.91 17.12
N ASP A 151 1.82 7.08 18.16
CA ASP A 151 1.97 7.50 19.57
C ASP A 151 3.31 8.22 19.85
N ARG A 152 4.41 7.76 19.23
CA ARG A 152 5.76 8.32 19.39
C ARG A 152 6.16 9.29 18.28
N SER A 153 5.18 9.80 17.53
CA SER A 153 5.47 10.72 16.41
C SER A 153 6.21 11.98 16.86
N VAL A 154 5.89 12.54 18.04
CA VAL A 154 6.56 13.75 18.58
C VAL A 154 8.07 13.54 18.74
N GLU A 155 8.48 12.40 19.29
CA GLU A 155 9.90 12.05 19.45
C GLU A 155 10.59 11.97 18.09
N VAL A 156 9.96 11.29 17.13
CA VAL A 156 10.47 11.16 15.76
C VAL A 156 10.63 12.52 15.06
N PHE A 157 9.67 13.44 15.23
CA PHE A 157 9.78 14.80 14.70
C PHE A 157 10.91 15.59 15.38
N ASN A 158 11.06 15.48 16.70
CA ASN A 158 12.12 16.18 17.44
C ASN A 158 13.52 15.70 17.04
N ASP A 159 13.67 14.40 16.79
CA ASP A 159 14.96 13.78 16.47
C ASP A 159 15.38 14.02 15.02
N LEU A 160 14.43 14.06 14.08
CA LEU A 160 14.76 14.02 12.64
C LEU A 160 14.64 15.35 11.92
N VAL A 161 13.82 16.30 12.39
CA VAL A 161 13.57 17.56 11.68
C VAL A 161 13.55 18.76 12.62
N ARG A 162 13.84 19.94 12.10
CA ARG A 162 13.84 21.18 12.89
C ARG A 162 12.44 21.78 12.92
N THR A 163 11.65 21.43 13.92
CA THR A 163 10.28 21.97 14.08
C THR A 163 10.29 23.48 14.27
N LYS A 164 9.57 24.22 13.42
CA LYS A 164 9.41 25.68 13.48
C LYS A 164 8.10 26.09 14.10
N GLN A 165 7.03 25.36 13.78
CA GLN A 165 5.70 25.71 14.24
C GLN A 165 4.84 24.47 14.36
N VAL A 166 4.12 24.35 15.48
CA VAL A 166 3.00 23.41 15.62
C VAL A 166 1.72 24.22 15.49
N CYS A 167 0.96 24.02 14.41
CA CYS A 167 -0.27 24.76 14.17
C CYS A 167 -1.35 24.39 15.22
N PRO A 168 -2.27 25.30 15.57
CA PRO A 168 -3.42 24.99 16.40
C PRO A 168 -4.23 23.82 15.83
N ALA A 169 -4.66 22.89 16.68
CA ALA A 169 -5.51 21.79 16.24
C ALA A 169 -6.86 22.35 15.79
N ARG A 170 -7.35 21.86 14.64
CA ARG A 170 -8.67 22.21 14.11
C ARG A 170 -9.35 20.92 13.66
N LYS A 171 -10.62 20.73 14.05
CA LYS A 171 -11.42 19.55 13.71
C LYS A 171 -10.70 18.20 13.93
N LYS A 172 -9.93 18.09 15.03
CA LYS A 172 -9.10 16.92 15.40
C LYS A 172 -7.94 16.62 14.42
N ALA A 173 -7.57 17.55 13.55
CA ALA A 173 -6.36 17.50 12.74
C ALA A 173 -5.25 18.36 13.35
N ARG A 174 -4.01 17.98 13.07
CA ARG A 174 -2.80 18.70 13.47
C ARG A 174 -1.86 18.82 12.26
N VAL A 175 -1.24 19.98 12.13
CA VAL A 175 -0.17 20.24 11.16
C VAL A 175 1.06 20.75 11.92
N VAL A 176 2.23 20.27 11.51
CA VAL A 176 3.53 20.70 11.99
C VAL A 176 4.33 21.20 10.80
N VAL A 177 5.00 22.34 10.97
CA VAL A 177 5.89 22.95 9.98
C VAL A 177 7.31 22.81 10.49
N CYS A 178 8.17 22.23 9.66
CA CYS A 178 9.55 21.90 9.97
C CYS A 178 10.48 22.42 8.87
N GLN A 179 11.75 22.58 9.22
CA GLN A 179 12.85 22.66 8.27
C GLN A 179 13.59 21.33 8.20
N ARG A 180 14.36 21.15 7.13
CA ARG A 180 15.33 20.05 6.97
C ARG A 180 16.18 19.89 8.23
N GLY A 181 16.28 18.67 8.73
CA GLY A 181 17.23 18.25 9.77
C GLY A 181 18.51 17.64 9.19
N ASP A 182 19.36 17.10 10.06
CA ASP A 182 20.72 16.66 9.70
C ASP A 182 20.80 15.14 9.41
N HIS A 183 19.72 14.40 9.67
CA HIS A 183 19.70 12.94 9.58
C HIS A 183 18.96 12.45 8.32
N GLY A 184 19.72 11.98 7.35
CA GLY A 184 19.23 11.35 6.11
C GLY A 184 18.94 9.84 6.23
N LEU A 185 18.75 9.19 5.07
CA LEU A 185 18.64 7.73 4.96
C LEU A 185 19.99 7.01 5.02
N GLU A 186 21.08 7.67 4.64
CA GLU A 186 22.40 7.06 4.61
C GLU A 186 22.80 6.51 5.99
N GLY A 187 23.27 5.26 6.02
CA GLY A 187 23.67 4.56 7.24
C GLY A 187 22.53 4.16 8.18
N TRP A 188 21.26 4.46 7.86
CA TRP A 188 20.13 4.14 8.72
C TRP A 188 19.78 2.65 8.70
N GLN A 189 20.09 1.95 9.80
CA GLN A 189 19.82 0.52 9.96
C GLN A 189 18.33 0.16 9.91
N GLY A 190 17.42 1.11 10.16
CA GLY A 190 15.97 0.87 10.16
C GLY A 190 15.33 0.77 8.76
N GLN A 191 16.11 1.02 7.71
CA GLN A 191 15.64 0.92 6.32
C GLN A 191 15.18 -0.51 5.99
N TRP A 192 15.95 -1.52 6.35
CA TRP A 192 15.62 -2.92 6.13
C TRP A 192 15.47 -3.63 7.48
N LYS A 193 14.32 -4.26 7.69
CA LYS A 193 14.06 -5.14 8.83
C LYS A 193 13.46 -6.42 8.30
N GLY A 194 13.62 -7.50 9.06
CA GLY A 194 13.24 -8.82 8.59
C GLY A 194 13.18 -9.85 9.68
N TYR A 195 12.89 -11.08 9.27
CA TYR A 195 12.87 -12.24 10.14
C TYR A 195 13.34 -13.48 9.35
N PRO A 196 13.91 -14.49 10.05
CA PRO A 196 14.28 -15.74 9.42
C PRO A 196 13.03 -16.56 9.06
N LEU A 197 13.16 -17.35 7.99
CA LEU A 197 12.21 -18.39 7.60
C LEU A 197 12.83 -19.78 7.81
N ASP A 198 11.97 -20.79 7.76
CA ASP A 198 12.42 -22.18 7.75
C ASP A 198 13.28 -22.43 6.50
N GLY A 199 14.35 -23.21 6.62
CA GLY A 199 15.27 -23.48 5.50
C GLY A 199 16.39 -22.44 5.32
N GLY A 200 16.67 -21.61 6.33
CA GLY A 200 17.92 -20.86 6.45
C GLY A 200 17.99 -19.54 5.66
N HIS A 201 16.90 -19.13 5.02
CA HIS A 201 16.79 -17.82 4.37
C HIS A 201 16.04 -16.82 5.27
N SER A 202 16.07 -15.55 4.89
CA SER A 202 15.39 -14.48 5.62
C SER A 202 14.62 -13.58 4.65
N VAL A 203 13.51 -13.03 5.12
CA VAL A 203 12.77 -12.01 4.37
C VAL A 203 13.02 -10.65 4.99
N ASN A 204 13.26 -9.67 4.15
CA ASN A 204 13.46 -8.28 4.52
C ASN A 204 12.36 -7.42 3.92
N ALA A 205 11.98 -6.35 4.61
CA ALA A 205 11.00 -5.43 4.10
C ALA A 205 11.25 -3.99 4.52
N LEU A 206 10.82 -3.08 3.65
CA LEU A 206 10.85 -1.64 3.85
C LEU A 206 9.79 -1.17 4.88
N PRO A 207 9.91 0.07 5.39
CA PRO A 207 9.14 0.57 6.54
C PRO A 207 7.61 0.59 6.45
N ALA A 208 7.03 0.68 5.25
CA ALA A 208 5.58 0.67 5.05
C ALA A 208 4.98 -0.76 5.00
N VAL A 209 5.82 -1.80 4.90
CA VAL A 209 5.37 -3.17 4.66
C VAL A 209 4.79 -3.82 5.92
N PHE A 210 3.67 -4.51 5.75
CA PHE A 210 3.01 -5.26 6.82
C PHE A 210 3.92 -6.35 7.41
N ALA A 211 3.84 -6.51 8.74
CA ALA A 211 4.55 -7.55 9.49
C ALA A 211 6.07 -7.61 9.22
N ARG A 212 6.73 -6.49 8.88
CA ARG A 212 8.15 -6.46 8.47
C ARG A 212 9.16 -7.05 9.46
N GLU A 213 8.85 -7.06 10.76
CA GLU A 213 9.77 -7.54 11.81
C GLU A 213 9.54 -8.98 12.26
N ARG A 214 8.35 -9.54 12.01
CA ARG A 214 7.98 -10.88 12.48
C ARG A 214 6.95 -11.51 11.55
N LEU A 215 7.09 -12.80 11.28
CA LEU A 215 6.11 -13.57 10.52
C LEU A 215 4.71 -13.43 11.14
N ASP A 216 3.76 -12.94 10.34
CA ASP A 216 2.34 -12.85 10.73
C ASP A 216 1.80 -14.24 11.10
N ILE A 217 0.95 -14.28 12.14
CA ILE A 217 0.41 -15.54 12.67
C ILE A 217 -0.53 -16.18 11.64
N GLY A 218 -1.33 -15.38 10.93
CA GLY A 218 -2.20 -15.85 9.86
C GLY A 218 -1.38 -16.41 8.70
N THR A 219 -0.39 -15.65 8.22
CA THR A 219 0.56 -16.11 7.19
C THR A 219 1.23 -17.42 7.60
N ARG A 220 1.73 -17.54 8.84
CA ARG A 220 2.36 -18.76 9.36
C ARG A 220 1.42 -19.97 9.30
N LEU A 221 0.13 -19.79 9.58
CA LEU A 221 -0.87 -20.85 9.48
C LEU A 221 -1.08 -21.29 8.02
N LEU A 222 -0.90 -20.39 7.05
CA LEU A 222 -1.09 -20.65 5.62
C LEU A 222 0.10 -21.36 4.97
N LEU A 223 1.33 -21.14 5.45
CA LEU A 223 2.56 -21.64 4.81
C LEU A 223 2.59 -23.15 4.53
N PRO A 224 2.15 -24.05 5.44
CA PRO A 224 2.15 -25.49 5.17
C PRO A 224 1.29 -25.86 3.95
N GLU A 225 0.13 -25.21 3.79
CA GLU A 225 -0.76 -25.45 2.66
C GLU A 225 -0.21 -24.88 1.35
N VAL A 226 0.47 -23.73 1.41
CA VAL A 226 1.19 -23.14 0.26
C VAL A 226 2.21 -24.12 -0.28
N ARG A 227 3.11 -24.62 0.59
CA ARG A 227 4.15 -25.60 0.21
C ARG A 227 3.55 -26.87 -0.37
N ARG A 228 2.55 -27.44 0.33
CA ARG A 228 1.88 -28.69 -0.08
C ARG A 228 1.25 -28.56 -1.45
N VAL A 229 0.56 -27.45 -1.73
CA VAL A 229 -0.10 -27.22 -3.01
C VAL A 229 0.91 -26.90 -4.11
N ALA A 230 1.86 -26.00 -3.86
CA ALA A 230 2.85 -25.58 -4.85
C ALA A 230 3.68 -26.77 -5.35
N ALA A 231 4.07 -27.68 -4.45
CA ALA A 231 4.79 -28.91 -4.81
C ALA A 231 4.04 -29.83 -5.79
N THR A 232 2.71 -29.68 -5.94
CA THR A 232 1.91 -30.48 -6.87
C THR A 232 1.68 -29.81 -8.23
N LEU A 233 2.11 -28.55 -8.38
CA LEU A 233 1.97 -27.82 -9.63
C LEU A 233 3.00 -28.28 -10.66
N ALA A 234 2.61 -28.22 -11.93
CA ALA A 234 3.49 -28.49 -13.05
C ALA A 234 4.58 -27.41 -13.17
N SER A 235 5.69 -27.76 -13.83
CA SER A 235 6.67 -26.78 -14.28
C SER A 235 6.01 -25.73 -15.19
N GLY A 236 6.31 -24.46 -14.99
CA GLY A 236 5.72 -23.33 -15.70
C GLY A 236 4.32 -22.93 -15.22
N ALA A 237 3.78 -23.56 -14.17
CA ALA A 237 2.48 -23.16 -13.61
C ALA A 237 2.53 -21.71 -13.12
N ARG A 238 1.44 -20.98 -13.35
CA ARG A 238 1.34 -19.54 -13.07
C ARG A 238 0.76 -19.31 -11.69
N VAL A 239 1.49 -18.60 -10.84
CA VAL A 239 1.10 -18.36 -9.45
C VAL A 239 1.10 -16.87 -9.15
N LEU A 240 0.03 -16.38 -8.52
CA LEU A 240 -0.09 -15.00 -8.07
C LEU A 240 0.01 -14.93 -6.54
N ASP A 241 0.98 -14.19 -6.02
CA ASP A 241 1.00 -13.70 -4.64
C ASP A 241 0.27 -12.35 -4.60
N LEU A 242 -0.99 -12.35 -4.14
CA LEU A 242 -1.89 -11.21 -4.16
C LEU A 242 -1.89 -10.50 -2.79
N ALA A 243 -1.67 -9.19 -2.80
CA ALA A 243 -1.33 -8.41 -1.61
C ALA A 243 -0.07 -8.98 -0.93
N CYS A 244 0.99 -9.11 -1.72
CA CYS A 244 2.15 -9.95 -1.40
C CYS A 244 2.96 -9.48 -0.18
N GLY A 245 2.87 -8.20 0.22
CA GLY A 245 3.70 -7.66 1.28
C GLY A 245 5.20 -7.87 1.00
N ASN A 246 5.89 -8.60 1.87
CA ASN A 246 7.30 -8.93 1.68
C ASN A 246 7.56 -10.14 0.76
N GLY A 247 6.52 -10.74 0.16
CA GLY A 247 6.60 -11.84 -0.80
C GLY A 247 6.75 -13.23 -0.16
N VAL A 248 6.58 -13.36 1.15
CA VAL A 248 6.79 -14.64 1.86
C VAL A 248 5.95 -15.79 1.33
N LEU A 249 4.70 -15.57 0.90
CA LEU A 249 3.87 -16.64 0.35
C LEU A 249 4.42 -17.13 -0.98
N GLY A 250 4.80 -16.22 -1.88
CA GLY A 250 5.41 -16.57 -3.15
C GLY A 250 6.80 -17.23 -3.02
N LEU A 251 7.61 -16.80 -2.05
CA LEU A 251 8.91 -17.44 -1.76
C LEU A 251 8.75 -18.88 -1.29
N GLU A 252 7.76 -19.15 -0.45
CA GLU A 252 7.46 -20.49 0.04
C GLU A 252 6.90 -21.40 -1.06
N ALA A 253 6.16 -20.82 -2.02
CA ALA A 253 5.76 -21.52 -3.23
C ALA A 253 6.97 -21.87 -4.12
N LEU A 254 7.88 -20.91 -4.35
CA LEU A 254 9.12 -21.12 -5.12
C LEU A 254 10.05 -22.14 -4.46
N GLY A 255 10.13 -22.16 -3.13
CA GLY A 255 10.90 -23.17 -2.38
C GLY A 255 10.36 -24.59 -2.58
N ALA A 256 9.05 -24.73 -2.78
CA ALA A 256 8.42 -26.03 -3.04
C ALA A 256 8.42 -26.44 -4.52
N GLN A 257 8.36 -25.47 -5.44
CA GLN A 257 8.45 -25.68 -6.89
C GLN A 257 9.26 -24.52 -7.52
N PRO A 258 10.57 -24.70 -7.79
CA PRO A 258 11.40 -23.63 -8.32
C PRO A 258 11.05 -23.15 -9.73
N ALA A 259 10.33 -23.97 -10.51
CA ALA A 259 9.96 -23.69 -11.90
C ALA A 259 8.57 -23.03 -12.05
N LEU A 260 8.10 -22.30 -11.04
CA LEU A 260 6.85 -21.54 -11.13
C LEU A 260 7.06 -20.20 -11.85
N ASN A 261 6.04 -19.77 -12.60
CA ASN A 261 5.98 -18.43 -13.16
C ASN A 261 5.19 -17.55 -12.19
N MET A 262 5.92 -16.77 -11.39
CA MET A 262 5.38 -16.01 -10.27
C MET A 262 4.98 -14.59 -10.69
N VAL A 263 3.84 -14.13 -10.20
CA VAL A 263 3.45 -12.72 -10.19
C VAL A 263 3.25 -12.29 -8.75
N PHE A 264 3.86 -11.17 -8.36
CA PHE A 264 3.68 -10.52 -7.07
C PHE A 264 2.93 -9.22 -7.29
N SER A 265 1.78 -9.04 -6.65
CA SER A 265 1.02 -7.79 -6.77
C SER A 265 0.66 -7.22 -5.42
N ASP A 266 0.92 -5.93 -5.25
CA ASP A 266 0.62 -5.20 -4.03
C ASP A 266 0.33 -3.74 -4.37
N VAL A 267 -0.52 -3.14 -3.55
CA VAL A 267 -0.84 -1.71 -3.61
C VAL A 267 0.32 -0.87 -3.10
N SER A 268 1.17 -1.41 -2.22
CA SER A 268 2.35 -0.74 -1.67
C SER A 268 3.55 -0.93 -2.59
N SER A 269 4.15 0.17 -3.06
CA SER A 269 5.40 0.11 -3.81
C SER A 269 6.57 -0.37 -2.95
N GLN A 270 6.58 -0.09 -1.64
CA GLN A 270 7.56 -0.64 -0.71
C GLN A 270 7.42 -2.15 -0.53
N ALA A 271 6.19 -2.69 -0.56
CA ALA A 271 5.96 -4.13 -0.60
C ALA A 271 6.58 -4.75 -1.86
N ILE A 272 6.33 -4.15 -3.02
CA ILE A 272 6.92 -4.62 -4.28
C ILE A 272 8.45 -4.59 -4.27
N VAL A 273 9.05 -3.48 -3.81
CA VAL A 273 10.52 -3.37 -3.67
C VAL A 273 11.05 -4.45 -2.71
N SER A 274 10.32 -4.77 -1.64
CA SER A 274 10.70 -5.78 -0.65
C SER A 274 10.59 -7.20 -1.20
N ALA A 275 9.46 -7.55 -1.83
CA ALA A 275 9.25 -8.84 -2.46
C ALA A 275 10.30 -9.11 -3.54
N LYS A 276 10.57 -8.11 -4.39
CA LYS A 276 11.61 -8.20 -5.43
C LYS A 276 12.98 -8.50 -4.83
N ARG A 277 13.40 -7.73 -3.82
CA ARG A 277 14.67 -7.96 -3.13
C ARG A 277 14.76 -9.38 -2.56
N ASN A 278 13.70 -9.87 -1.91
CA ASN A 278 13.73 -11.20 -1.29
C ASN A 278 13.81 -12.32 -2.34
N VAL A 279 13.07 -12.20 -3.45
CA VAL A 279 13.17 -13.14 -4.58
C VAL A 279 14.57 -13.12 -5.18
N GLU A 280 15.14 -11.95 -5.44
CA GLU A 280 16.52 -11.82 -5.96
C GLU A 280 17.56 -12.46 -5.02
N THR A 281 17.35 -12.42 -3.71
CA THR A 281 18.29 -13.01 -2.74
C THR A 281 18.11 -14.51 -2.50
N THR A 282 16.90 -15.04 -2.66
CA THR A 282 16.57 -16.42 -2.27
C THR A 282 16.29 -17.33 -3.47
N ALA A 283 15.79 -16.78 -4.57
CA ALA A 283 15.38 -17.50 -5.76
C ALA A 283 15.72 -16.68 -7.02
N SER A 284 16.99 -16.29 -7.18
CA SER A 284 17.46 -15.40 -8.25
C SER A 284 17.20 -15.91 -9.68
N ALA A 285 16.99 -17.21 -9.86
CA ALA A 285 16.67 -17.84 -11.14
C ALA A 285 15.16 -17.98 -11.40
N ALA A 286 14.30 -17.55 -10.46
CA ALA A 286 12.85 -17.65 -10.61
C ALA A 286 12.34 -16.71 -11.71
N ASP A 287 11.37 -17.18 -12.49
CA ASP A 287 10.59 -16.32 -13.39
C ASP A 287 9.56 -15.54 -12.56
N ALA A 288 9.88 -14.30 -12.21
CA ALA A 288 9.09 -13.48 -11.29
C ALA A 288 8.80 -12.08 -11.85
N HIS A 289 7.51 -11.74 -11.89
CA HIS A 289 7.01 -10.41 -12.27
C HIS A 289 6.43 -9.67 -11.06
N PHE A 290 6.61 -8.35 -11.03
CA PHE A 290 6.28 -7.50 -9.89
C PHE A 290 5.38 -6.35 -10.32
N CYS A 291 4.18 -6.25 -9.73
CA CYS A 291 3.13 -5.34 -10.16
C CYS A 291 2.67 -4.43 -9.01
N HIS A 292 3.03 -3.15 -9.07
CA HIS A 292 2.46 -2.12 -8.20
C HIS A 292 1.05 -1.75 -8.67
N GLY A 293 0.02 -2.28 -8.01
CA GLY A 293 -1.36 -2.19 -8.48
C GLY A 293 -2.40 -2.50 -7.40
N ASP A 294 -3.65 -2.08 -7.63
CA ASP A 294 -4.77 -2.36 -6.72
C ASP A 294 -5.47 -3.69 -7.06
N GLY A 295 -4.90 -4.78 -6.55
CA GLY A 295 -5.44 -6.12 -6.70
C GLY A 295 -4.81 -6.90 -7.85
N VAL A 296 -5.60 -7.66 -8.62
CA VAL A 296 -5.06 -8.44 -9.75
C VAL A 296 -4.91 -7.56 -10.99
N PRO A 297 -3.72 -7.45 -11.62
CA PRO A 297 -3.54 -6.64 -12.83
C PRO A 297 -4.31 -7.22 -14.03
N GLU A 298 -5.06 -6.40 -14.76
CA GLU A 298 -6.03 -6.86 -15.78
C GLU A 298 -5.39 -7.66 -16.93
N ASP A 299 -4.17 -7.30 -17.35
CA ASP A 299 -3.48 -7.92 -18.49
C ASP A 299 -2.67 -9.17 -18.12
N THR A 300 -2.83 -9.71 -16.91
CA THR A 300 -2.03 -10.86 -16.46
C THR A 300 -2.61 -12.22 -16.82
N GLY A 301 -3.79 -12.30 -17.45
CA GLY A 301 -4.42 -13.57 -17.81
C GLY A 301 -4.84 -14.39 -16.58
N LYS A 302 -4.78 -15.71 -16.67
CA LYS A 302 -5.24 -16.62 -15.60
C LYS A 302 -4.11 -17.33 -14.86
N PHE A 303 -4.38 -17.74 -13.63
CA PHE A 303 -3.45 -18.37 -12.70
C PHE A 303 -3.93 -19.75 -12.25
N ASP A 304 -2.99 -20.68 -12.10
CA ASP A 304 -3.22 -22.01 -11.51
C ASP A 304 -3.41 -21.93 -9.99
N LEU A 305 -2.72 -20.98 -9.37
CA LEU A 305 -2.77 -20.74 -7.93
C LEU A 305 -2.76 -19.23 -7.64
N ILE A 306 -3.67 -18.80 -6.77
CA ILE A 306 -3.64 -17.45 -6.18
C ILE A 306 -3.44 -17.62 -4.68
N LEU A 307 -2.46 -16.93 -4.10
CA LEU A 307 -2.14 -16.89 -2.68
C LEU A 307 -2.61 -15.55 -2.12
N LEU A 308 -3.26 -15.54 -0.95
CA LEU A 308 -3.82 -14.31 -0.39
C LEU A 308 -3.86 -14.31 1.14
N ASN A 309 -3.19 -13.33 1.75
CA ASN A 309 -3.51 -12.87 3.10
C ASN A 309 -4.10 -11.44 2.98
N PRO A 310 -5.44 -11.29 2.92
CA PRO A 310 -6.04 -10.02 2.56
C PRO A 310 -5.86 -8.97 3.67
N PRO A 311 -5.67 -7.68 3.34
CA PRO A 311 -5.58 -6.64 4.36
C PRO A 311 -6.91 -6.51 5.11
N PHE A 312 -6.82 -6.28 6.43
CA PHE A 312 -7.99 -6.20 7.33
C PHE A 312 -8.41 -4.77 7.69
N HIS A 313 -7.62 -3.75 7.31
CA HIS A 313 -7.87 -2.33 7.61
C HIS A 313 -7.55 -1.44 6.39
N GLU A 314 -8.49 -0.57 5.99
CA GLU A 314 -8.21 0.54 5.06
C GLU A 314 -8.26 1.85 5.83
N GLY A 315 -7.15 2.55 5.99
CA GLY A 315 -7.18 3.91 6.57
C GLY A 315 -7.88 3.99 7.93
N GLY A 316 -7.85 2.93 8.75
CA GLY A 316 -8.52 2.86 10.06
C GLY A 316 -10.00 2.47 10.03
N VAL A 317 -10.55 2.14 8.86
CA VAL A 317 -11.89 1.56 8.69
C VAL A 317 -11.75 0.05 8.53
N VAL A 318 -12.36 -0.71 9.44
CA VAL A 318 -12.55 -2.15 9.28
C VAL A 318 -13.70 -2.35 8.30
N GLY A 319 -13.46 -3.04 7.19
CA GLY A 319 -14.51 -3.34 6.22
C GLY A 319 -14.11 -4.46 5.27
N ASP A 320 -15.07 -5.34 4.97
CA ASP A 320 -14.88 -6.48 4.06
C ASP A 320 -14.75 -6.07 2.59
N HIS A 321 -14.89 -4.79 2.24
CA HIS A 321 -14.98 -4.35 0.85
C HIS A 321 -13.69 -4.60 0.06
N ILE A 322 -12.51 -4.47 0.69
CA ILE A 322 -11.24 -4.83 0.04
C ILE A 322 -11.20 -6.33 -0.22
N ALA A 323 -11.42 -7.16 0.82
CA ALA A 323 -11.39 -8.61 0.69
C ALA A 323 -12.39 -9.11 -0.37
N LEU A 324 -13.62 -8.58 -0.37
CA LEU A 324 -14.64 -8.89 -1.38
C LEU A 324 -14.22 -8.51 -2.79
N ARG A 325 -13.56 -7.35 -2.97
CA ARG A 325 -13.01 -6.93 -4.28
C ARG A 325 -11.93 -7.92 -4.74
N LEU A 326 -11.00 -8.27 -3.85
CA LEU A 326 -9.92 -9.21 -4.14
C LEU A 326 -10.45 -10.61 -4.46
N PHE A 327 -11.47 -11.10 -3.74
CA PHE A 327 -12.11 -12.39 -4.05
C PHE A 327 -12.75 -12.39 -5.43
N ARG A 328 -13.43 -11.30 -5.80
CA ARG A 328 -14.02 -11.14 -7.13
C ARG A 328 -12.96 -11.11 -8.23
N GLN A 329 -11.87 -10.38 -8.02
CA GLN A 329 -10.76 -10.32 -8.98
C GLN A 329 -10.06 -11.67 -9.09
N ALA A 330 -9.78 -12.34 -7.97
CA ALA A 330 -9.19 -13.67 -7.94
C ALA A 330 -10.05 -14.69 -8.71
N ALA A 331 -11.37 -14.72 -8.49
CA ALA A 331 -12.26 -15.63 -9.21
C ALA A 331 -12.26 -15.41 -10.74
N ARG A 332 -12.05 -14.17 -11.21
CA ARG A 332 -11.99 -13.84 -12.65
C ARG A 332 -10.67 -14.26 -13.30
N HIS A 333 -9.58 -14.25 -12.54
CA HIS A 333 -8.23 -14.55 -13.02
C HIS A 333 -7.76 -15.95 -12.61
N LEU A 334 -8.66 -16.80 -12.12
CA LEU A 334 -8.31 -18.18 -11.79
C LEU A 334 -8.57 -19.09 -13.00
N GLU A 335 -7.66 -20.03 -13.24
CA GLU A 335 -7.92 -21.13 -14.16
C GLU A 335 -9.10 -21.98 -13.67
N ASN A 336 -9.79 -22.65 -14.61
CA ASN A 336 -10.96 -23.47 -14.25
C ASN A 336 -10.59 -24.58 -13.24
N SER A 337 -9.39 -25.16 -13.37
CA SER A 337 -8.81 -26.14 -12.44
C SER A 337 -7.99 -25.51 -11.31
N GLY A 338 -7.81 -24.19 -11.33
CA GLY A 338 -6.98 -23.47 -10.38
C GLY A 338 -7.61 -23.38 -8.98
N GLN A 339 -6.85 -22.83 -8.04
CA GLN A 339 -7.33 -22.60 -6.68
C GLN A 339 -6.83 -21.27 -6.09
N LEU A 340 -7.68 -20.63 -5.29
CA LEU A 340 -7.30 -19.60 -4.34
C LEU A 340 -6.98 -20.28 -3.00
N LEU A 341 -5.78 -20.08 -2.47
CA LEU A 341 -5.42 -20.36 -1.09
C LEU A 341 -5.35 -19.06 -0.31
N MET A 342 -6.09 -19.00 0.80
CA MET A 342 -6.08 -17.79 1.61
C MET A 342 -6.22 -18.07 3.09
N VAL A 343 -5.75 -17.13 3.89
CA VAL A 343 -6.02 -17.07 5.33
C VAL A 343 -6.90 -15.86 5.65
N GLY A 344 -7.75 -16.00 6.66
CA GLY A 344 -8.54 -14.88 7.16
C GLY A 344 -8.82 -14.98 8.64
N ASN A 345 -9.11 -13.82 9.24
CA ASN A 345 -9.57 -13.75 10.62
C ASN A 345 -10.90 -14.52 10.79
N ARG A 346 -10.96 -15.40 11.80
CA ARG A 346 -12.12 -16.25 12.08
C ARG A 346 -13.42 -15.45 12.26
N HIS A 347 -13.34 -14.32 12.96
CA HIS A 347 -14.50 -13.48 13.25
C HIS A 347 -15.13 -12.81 12.01
N LEU A 348 -14.40 -12.73 10.88
CA LEU A 348 -14.91 -12.17 9.62
C LEU A 348 -15.74 -13.16 8.81
N GLY A 349 -15.66 -14.46 9.11
CA GLY A 349 -16.53 -15.46 8.48
C GLY A 349 -16.41 -15.54 6.95
N TYR A 350 -15.19 -15.39 6.39
CA TYR A 350 -14.96 -15.30 4.94
C TYR A 350 -15.50 -16.47 4.10
N HIS A 351 -15.76 -17.64 4.68
CA HIS A 351 -16.44 -18.74 4.00
C HIS A 351 -17.76 -18.31 3.32
N ARG A 352 -18.51 -17.34 3.91
CA ARG A 352 -19.75 -16.82 3.32
C ARG A 352 -19.48 -15.89 2.13
N SER A 353 -18.48 -15.04 2.28
CA SER A 353 -18.06 -14.07 1.26
C SER A 353 -17.44 -14.76 0.04
N LEU A 354 -16.62 -15.79 0.27
CA LEU A 354 -16.02 -16.60 -0.79
C LEU A 354 -17.07 -17.33 -1.64
N LYS A 355 -18.12 -17.88 -1.02
CA LYS A 355 -19.21 -18.58 -1.71
C LYS A 355 -19.98 -17.71 -2.71
N ARG A 356 -19.84 -16.38 -2.66
CA ARG A 356 -20.40 -15.47 -3.67
C ARG A 356 -19.69 -15.54 -5.02
N TYR A 357 -18.43 -15.96 -5.02
CA TYR A 357 -17.55 -15.95 -6.20
C TYR A 357 -16.99 -17.34 -6.54
N PHE A 358 -16.92 -18.25 -5.56
CA PHE A 358 -16.38 -19.59 -5.71
C PHE A 358 -17.44 -20.63 -5.34
N PRO A 359 -17.84 -21.53 -6.27
CA PRO A 359 -18.79 -22.61 -5.98
C PRO A 359 -18.27 -23.61 -4.95
N VAL A 360 -16.95 -23.84 -4.89
CA VAL A 360 -16.32 -24.79 -3.98
C VAL A 360 -15.43 -24.03 -3.01
N VAL A 361 -15.74 -24.12 -1.70
CA VAL A 361 -14.96 -23.51 -0.62
C VAL A 361 -14.75 -24.53 0.48
N THR A 362 -13.49 -24.83 0.78
CA THR A 362 -13.08 -25.83 1.78
C THR A 362 -12.20 -25.19 2.84
N GLN A 363 -12.51 -25.43 4.11
CA GLN A 363 -11.61 -25.10 5.21
C GLN A 363 -10.52 -26.16 5.30
N LEU A 364 -9.26 -25.77 5.18
CA LEU A 364 -8.11 -26.68 5.24
C LEU A 364 -7.54 -26.79 6.65
N GLN A 365 -7.39 -25.65 7.32
CA GLN A 365 -6.81 -25.55 8.65
C GLN A 365 -7.45 -24.39 9.41
N ALA A 366 -7.42 -24.43 10.73
CA ALA A 366 -7.88 -23.32 11.55
C ALA A 366 -7.22 -23.34 12.93
N ASP A 367 -7.10 -22.15 13.53
CA ASP A 367 -6.80 -21.96 14.94
C ASP A 367 -7.89 -21.06 15.58
N PRO A 368 -7.79 -20.67 16.87
CA PRO A 368 -8.77 -19.79 17.49
C PRO A 368 -8.97 -18.42 16.81
N LYS A 369 -7.96 -17.90 16.11
CA LYS A 369 -7.93 -16.54 15.51
C LYS A 369 -8.10 -16.55 13.99
N PHE A 370 -7.58 -17.55 13.29
CA PHE A 370 -7.45 -17.60 11.85
C PHE A 370 -8.00 -18.91 11.25
N VAL A 371 -8.42 -18.83 10.00
CA VAL A 371 -8.91 -19.96 9.22
C VAL A 371 -8.27 -19.91 7.83
N VAL A 372 -7.75 -21.05 7.38
CA VAL A 372 -7.20 -21.24 6.04
C VAL A 372 -8.26 -21.89 5.15
N PHE A 373 -8.50 -21.28 3.99
CA PHE A 373 -9.46 -21.74 2.99
C PHE A 373 -8.79 -22.06 1.67
N SER A 374 -9.31 -23.08 0.99
CA SER A 374 -9.18 -23.29 -0.45
C SER A 374 -10.50 -22.93 -1.12
N ALA A 375 -10.44 -22.16 -2.19
CA ALA A 375 -11.61 -21.82 -3.01
C ALA A 375 -11.34 -22.09 -4.50
N ARG A 376 -12.29 -22.72 -5.19
CA ARG A 376 -12.16 -23.18 -6.59
C ARG A 376 -13.40 -22.88 -7.42
N LEU A 377 -13.22 -22.77 -8.74
CA LEU A 377 -14.31 -22.59 -9.70
C LEU A 377 -15.03 -23.90 -10.02
N GLN A 378 -14.34 -25.04 -9.91
CA GLN A 378 -14.88 -26.39 -10.14
C GLN A 378 -14.41 -27.39 -9.06
N PRO A 379 -15.15 -28.49 -8.83
CA PRO A 379 -14.67 -29.60 -8.01
C PRO A 379 -13.41 -30.27 -8.60
N LEU A 380 -12.61 -30.90 -7.74
CA LEU A 380 -11.49 -31.73 -8.18
C LEU A 380 -11.99 -32.87 -9.09
N GLY A 381 -11.40 -33.01 -10.29
CA GLY A 381 -11.70 -34.11 -11.23
C GLY A 381 -12.77 -33.82 -12.29
N ALA A 382 -13.38 -32.64 -12.32
CA ALA A 382 -14.43 -32.29 -13.30
C ALA A 382 -13.90 -31.94 -14.72
N GLY A 383 -12.57 -31.91 -14.92
CA GLY A 383 -11.93 -31.44 -16.16
C GLY A 383 -11.32 -32.52 -17.07
N ARG A 384 -11.72 -33.78 -16.94
CA ARG A 384 -11.36 -34.85 -17.88
C ARG A 384 -12.64 -35.47 -18.43
N SER A 385 -13.22 -34.84 -19.44
CA SER A 385 -14.24 -35.42 -20.31
C SER A 385 -13.89 -35.14 -21.76
#